data_AF-A0AAW3WYY6-F1
#
_entry.id   AF-A0AAW3WYY6-F1
#
_cell.length_a   1.000
_cell.length_b   1.000
_cell.length_c   1.000
_cell.angle_alpha   90.00
_cell.angle_beta   90.00
_cell.angle_gamma   90.00
#
_symmetry.space_group_name_H-M   'P 1'
#
loop_
_entity.id
_entity.type
_entity.pdbx_description
1 polymer ?
#
loop_
_entity_poly.entity_id
_entity_poly.type
_entity_poly.pdbx_seq_one_letter_code
_entity_poly.pdbx_strand_id
1 'polypeptide(L)'
;MAQQFEQNMTLGRDENLAWRQKSQQLRQALNCALACLHACEPDAISFRLLQDWLQADTVSELYLLMHTDPRFDEGRAALENYLGCLPGVHPEHAAAMGSWPEAAERAHDYLVQLITRENRHE
;
A
#
# COMPACT_ATOMS: atom_id res chain seq x y z
N MET A 1 16.54 5.34 36.45
CA MET A 1 16.20 4.34 35.41
C MET A 1 14.73 4.39 34.96
N ALA A 2 13.96 5.46 35.24
CA ALA A 2 12.55 5.54 34.79
C ALA A 2 12.40 6.11 33.37
N GLN A 3 13.29 7.00 32.94
CA GLN A 3 13.16 7.73 31.66
C GLN A 3 13.42 6.88 30.40
N GLN A 4 14.05 5.71 30.51
CA GLN A 4 14.28 4.81 29.37
C GLN A 4 13.04 3.98 29.01
N PHE A 5 12.16 3.71 29.98
CA PHE A 5 10.93 2.94 29.73
C PHE A 5 9.86 3.76 29.03
N GLU A 6 9.72 5.04 29.37
CA GLU A 6 8.77 5.95 28.72
C GLU A 6 9.17 6.25 27.26
N GLN A 7 10.46 6.38 26.97
CA GLN A 7 10.98 6.56 25.61
C GLN A 7 10.78 5.32 24.73
N ASN A 8 10.99 4.11 25.27
CA ASN A 8 10.71 2.88 24.52
C ASN A 8 9.21 2.65 24.27
N MET A 9 8.33 3.05 25.21
CA MET A 9 6.87 2.95 25.03
C MET A 9 6.33 3.96 24.03
N THR A 10 6.93 5.14 23.93
CA THR A 10 6.54 6.15 22.91
C THR A 10 7.07 5.77 21.53
N LEU A 11 8.33 5.31 21.41
CA LEU A 11 8.88 4.84 20.13
C LEU A 11 8.04 3.70 19.51
N GLY A 12 7.68 2.69 20.31
CA GLY A 12 6.88 1.57 19.81
C GLY A 12 5.45 1.94 19.42
N ARG A 13 4.90 3.03 19.98
CA ARG A 13 3.55 3.52 19.69
C ARG A 13 3.52 4.36 18.41
N ASP A 14 4.54 5.19 18.22
CA ASP A 14 4.74 5.98 16.99
C ASP A 14 5.01 5.08 15.79
N GLU A 15 5.81 4.03 15.97
CA GLU A 15 6.08 3.06 14.90
C GLU A 15 4.80 2.32 14.48
N ASN A 16 3.97 1.90 15.46
CA ASN A 16 2.68 1.27 15.16
C ASN A 16 1.73 2.21 14.42
N LEU A 17 1.72 3.51 14.79
CA LEU A 17 0.92 4.52 14.11
C LEU A 17 1.41 4.75 12.68
N ALA A 18 2.72 4.85 12.46
CA ALA A 18 3.30 5.02 11.13
C ALA A 18 2.97 3.83 10.20
N TRP A 19 3.03 2.60 10.71
CA TRP A 19 2.65 1.41 9.94
C TRP A 19 1.15 1.36 9.63
N ARG A 20 0.29 1.78 10.56
CA ARG A 20 -1.16 1.92 10.30
C ARG A 20 -1.46 3.00 9.26
N GLN A 21 -0.77 4.13 9.32
CA GLN A 21 -0.91 5.17 8.30
C GLN A 21 -0.48 4.67 6.92
N LYS A 22 0.63 3.95 6.84
CA LYS A 22 1.09 3.31 5.59
C LYS A 22 0.12 2.23 5.10
N SER A 23 -0.52 1.47 5.99
CA SER A 23 -1.51 0.46 5.57
C SER A 23 -2.78 1.12 5.03
N GLN A 24 -3.22 2.22 5.63
CA GLN A 24 -4.31 3.03 5.11
C GLN A 24 -3.97 3.63 3.74
N GLN A 25 -2.73 4.12 3.55
CA GLN A 25 -2.27 4.62 2.25
C GLN A 25 -2.31 3.52 1.17
N LEU A 26 -1.84 2.30 1.49
CA LEU A 26 -1.94 1.16 0.57
C LEU A 26 -3.40 0.86 0.21
N ARG A 27 -4.30 0.78 1.21
CA ARG A 27 -5.73 0.52 0.95
C ARG A 27 -6.35 1.62 0.09
N GLN A 28 -6.06 2.87 0.39
CA GLN A 28 -6.60 4.01 -0.36
C GLN A 28 -6.09 4.01 -1.80
N ALA A 29 -4.79 3.76 -2.00
CA ALA A 29 -4.20 3.66 -3.33
C ALA A 29 -4.85 2.53 -4.15
N LEU A 30 -5.02 1.35 -3.55
CA LEU A 30 -5.69 0.22 -4.19
C LEU A 30 -7.17 0.50 -4.47
N ASN A 31 -7.91 1.09 -3.53
CA ASN A 31 -9.31 1.44 -3.75
C ASN A 31 -9.48 2.47 -4.86
N CYS A 32 -8.66 3.53 -4.90
CA CYS A 32 -8.67 4.51 -5.99
C CYS A 32 -8.33 3.86 -7.33
N ALA A 33 -7.29 3.03 -7.36
CA ALA A 33 -6.88 2.31 -8.55
C ALA A 33 -8.00 1.38 -9.06
N LEU A 34 -8.54 0.52 -8.20
CA LEU A 34 -9.61 -0.40 -8.57
C LEU A 34 -10.90 0.33 -8.95
N ALA A 35 -11.23 1.44 -8.28
CA ALA A 35 -12.33 2.31 -8.66
C ALA A 35 -12.18 2.86 -10.08
N CYS A 36 -10.98 3.35 -10.41
CA CYS A 36 -10.64 3.79 -11.76
C CYS A 36 -10.80 2.64 -12.78
N LEU A 37 -10.32 1.45 -12.45
CA LEU A 37 -10.40 0.27 -13.32
C LEU A 37 -11.84 -0.20 -13.56
N HIS A 38 -12.67 -0.20 -12.51
CA HIS A 38 -14.06 -0.68 -12.54
C HIS A 38 -15.08 0.43 -12.85
N ALA A 39 -14.63 1.67 -13.06
CA ALA A 39 -15.46 2.86 -13.22
C ALA A 39 -16.53 3.01 -12.12
N CYS A 40 -16.12 2.81 -10.86
CA CYS A 40 -16.98 2.94 -9.68
C CYS A 40 -16.36 3.88 -8.63
N GLU A 41 -17.07 4.10 -7.53
CA GLU A 41 -16.53 4.88 -6.40
C GLU A 41 -15.57 4.02 -5.54
N PRO A 42 -14.49 4.60 -5.00
CA PRO A 42 -13.50 3.87 -4.18
C PRO A 42 -14.07 3.25 -2.91
N ASP A 43 -15.17 3.80 -2.36
CA ASP A 43 -15.87 3.23 -1.21
C ASP A 43 -16.68 1.97 -1.57
N ALA A 44 -17.03 1.80 -2.86
CA ALA A 44 -17.77 0.63 -3.34
C ALA A 44 -16.86 -0.62 -3.50
N ILE A 45 -15.55 -0.46 -3.40
CA ILE A 45 -14.60 -1.58 -3.52
C ILE A 45 -14.70 -2.47 -2.27
N SER A 46 -15.19 -3.68 -2.48
CA SER A 46 -15.29 -4.68 -1.42
C SER A 46 -13.90 -5.14 -0.98
N PHE A 47 -13.71 -5.37 0.33
CA PHE A 47 -12.44 -5.85 0.86
C PHE A 47 -11.96 -7.15 0.19
N ARG A 48 -12.89 -8.05 -0.18
CA ARG A 48 -12.58 -9.29 -0.90
C ARG A 48 -11.92 -9.03 -2.26
N LEU A 49 -12.36 -7.99 -2.98
CA LEU A 49 -11.75 -7.58 -4.23
C LEU A 49 -10.37 -6.96 -3.94
N LEU A 50 -10.28 -6.07 -2.96
CA LEU A 50 -9.00 -5.47 -2.55
C LEU A 50 -7.95 -6.53 -2.15
N GLN A 51 -8.34 -7.60 -1.47
CA GLN A 51 -7.44 -8.69 -1.09
C GLN A 51 -6.79 -9.42 -2.27
N ASP A 52 -7.49 -9.51 -3.40
CA ASP A 52 -6.98 -10.12 -4.61
C ASP A 52 -5.82 -9.30 -5.21
N TRP A 53 -5.83 -7.99 -4.96
CA TRP A 53 -4.85 -7.02 -5.46
C TRP A 53 -3.84 -6.56 -4.39
N LEU A 54 -3.83 -7.18 -3.22
CA LEU A 54 -2.92 -6.80 -2.13
C LEU A 54 -1.49 -7.29 -2.32
N GLN A 55 -1.22 -8.20 -3.26
CA GLN A 55 0.13 -8.76 -3.45
C GLN A 55 1.01 -7.79 -4.25
N ALA A 56 2.32 -7.77 -3.97
CA ALA A 56 3.27 -6.88 -4.63
C ALA A 56 3.27 -7.04 -6.17
N ASP A 57 3.12 -8.27 -6.65
CA ASP A 57 3.02 -8.60 -8.07
C ASP A 57 1.77 -7.93 -8.69
N THR A 58 0.59 -8.20 -8.12
CA THR A 58 -0.68 -7.60 -8.57
C THR A 58 -0.70 -6.07 -8.46
N VAL A 59 -0.04 -5.49 -7.46
CA VAL A 59 0.13 -4.02 -7.32
C VAL A 59 0.98 -3.47 -8.46
N SER A 60 2.05 -4.19 -8.84
CA SER A 60 2.91 -3.80 -9.95
C SER A 60 2.19 -3.92 -11.29
N GLU A 61 1.42 -4.99 -11.49
CA GLU A 61 0.58 -5.17 -12.68
C GLU A 61 -0.47 -4.06 -12.80
N LEU A 62 -1.15 -3.74 -11.70
CA LEU A 62 -2.14 -2.66 -11.65
C LEU A 62 -1.48 -1.30 -11.95
N TYR A 63 -0.32 -1.05 -11.37
CA TYR A 63 0.44 0.17 -11.61
C TYR A 63 0.87 0.29 -13.06
N LEU A 64 1.39 -0.78 -13.67
CA LEU A 64 1.77 -0.81 -15.09
C LEU A 64 0.56 -0.49 -15.98
N LEU A 65 -0.58 -1.14 -15.74
CA LEU A 65 -1.82 -0.89 -16.49
C LEU A 65 -2.22 0.59 -16.42
N MET A 66 -2.18 1.18 -15.22
CA MET A 66 -2.51 2.60 -15.01
C MET A 66 -1.44 3.56 -15.53
N HIS A 67 -0.18 3.14 -15.57
CA HIS A 67 0.90 3.90 -16.16
C HIS A 67 0.77 3.98 -17.68
N THR A 68 0.28 2.91 -18.32
CA THR A 68 0.12 2.83 -19.78
C THR A 68 -1.08 3.59 -20.33
N ASP A 69 -2.18 3.72 -19.57
CA ASP A 69 -3.37 4.44 -20.02
C ASP A 69 -3.60 5.73 -19.21
N PRO A 70 -3.52 6.92 -19.84
CA PRO A 70 -3.68 8.20 -19.16
C PRO A 70 -5.08 8.42 -18.56
N ARG A 71 -6.08 7.60 -18.90
CA ARG A 71 -7.42 7.67 -18.29
C ARG A 71 -7.40 7.29 -16.81
N PHE A 72 -6.38 6.56 -16.37
CA PHE A 72 -6.22 6.12 -14.99
C PHE A 72 -5.23 7.00 -14.21
N ASP A 73 -5.01 8.25 -14.61
CA ASP A 73 -4.06 9.17 -13.98
C ASP A 73 -4.24 9.28 -12.46
N GLU A 74 -5.49 9.32 -11.99
CA GLU A 74 -5.80 9.40 -10.56
C GLU A 74 -5.40 8.13 -9.80
N GLY A 75 -5.76 6.96 -10.33
CA GLY A 75 -5.35 5.66 -9.78
C GLY A 75 -3.84 5.46 -9.83
N ARG A 76 -3.20 5.88 -10.93
CA ARG A 76 -1.75 5.89 -11.10
C ARG A 76 -1.09 6.74 -10.02
N ALA A 77 -1.50 8.00 -9.87
CA ALA A 77 -0.91 8.92 -8.90
C ALA A 77 -1.04 8.41 -7.46
N ALA A 78 -2.17 7.78 -7.13
CA ALA A 78 -2.38 7.16 -5.82
C ALA A 78 -1.40 5.99 -5.57
N LEU A 79 -1.20 5.12 -6.56
CA LEU A 79 -0.21 4.04 -6.50
C LEU A 79 1.23 4.58 -6.46
N GLU A 80 1.58 5.60 -7.23
CA GLU A 80 2.91 6.23 -7.20
C GLU A 80 3.23 6.80 -5.82
N ASN A 81 2.26 7.47 -5.20
CA ASN A 81 2.43 8.01 -3.87
C ASN A 81 2.68 6.91 -2.83
N TYR A 82 1.98 5.78 -2.95
CA TYR A 82 2.23 4.61 -2.10
C TYR A 82 3.62 4.00 -2.35
N LEU A 83 3.99 3.76 -3.61
CA LEU A 83 5.29 3.20 -3.98
C LEU A 83 6.44 4.09 -3.51
N GLY A 84 6.29 5.42 -3.61
CA GLY A 84 7.25 6.40 -3.09
C GLY A 84 7.41 6.37 -1.56
N CYS A 85 6.46 5.80 -0.82
CA CYS A 85 6.56 5.60 0.63
C CYS A 85 7.33 4.33 1.02
N LEU A 86 7.63 3.45 0.06
CA LEU A 86 8.40 2.23 0.29
C LEU A 86 9.91 2.50 0.14
N PRO A 87 10.74 1.86 0.98
CA PRO A 87 12.18 2.08 0.94
C PRO A 87 12.80 1.52 -0.34
N GLY A 88 13.31 2.42 -1.20
CA GLY A 88 14.07 2.05 -2.40
C GLY A 88 13.23 1.63 -3.60
N VAL A 89 11.89 1.70 -3.53
CA VAL A 89 11.03 1.48 -4.71
C VAL A 89 10.99 2.78 -5.50
N HIS A 90 11.40 2.72 -6.76
CA HIS A 90 11.13 3.78 -7.71
C HIS A 90 9.90 3.40 -8.54
N PRO A 91 8.96 4.32 -8.80
CA PRO A 91 7.77 4.02 -9.60
C PRO A 91 8.13 3.43 -10.97
N GLU A 92 9.19 3.94 -11.60
CA GLU A 92 9.75 3.40 -12.85
C GLU A 92 10.16 1.92 -12.77
N HIS A 93 10.62 1.42 -11.63
CA HIS A 93 10.93 -0.01 -11.43
C HIS A 93 9.66 -0.85 -11.31
N ALA A 94 8.62 -0.33 -10.65
CA ALA A 94 7.33 -1.00 -10.54
C ALA A 94 6.63 -1.09 -11.92
N ALA A 95 6.69 -0.01 -12.72
CA ALA A 95 6.18 -0.03 -14.10
C ALA A 95 6.95 -1.02 -14.99
N ALA A 96 8.24 -1.24 -14.74
CA ALA A 96 9.02 -2.22 -15.48
C ALA A 96 8.74 -3.68 -15.08
N MET A 97 7.82 -3.95 -14.15
CA MET A 97 7.63 -5.27 -13.53
C MET A 97 8.94 -5.84 -12.96
N GLY A 98 9.84 -4.95 -12.52
CA GLY A 98 11.08 -5.35 -11.88
C GLY A 98 10.81 -5.89 -10.49
N SER A 99 11.63 -6.85 -10.04
CA SER A 99 11.57 -7.33 -8.66
C SER A 99 11.76 -6.15 -7.70
N TRP A 100 10.86 -6.02 -6.74
CA TRP A 100 10.97 -4.98 -5.72
C TRP A 100 12.22 -5.25 -4.86
N PRO A 101 12.85 -4.21 -4.29
CA PRO A 101 13.92 -4.42 -3.32
C PRO A 101 13.41 -5.23 -2.12
N GLU A 102 14.23 -6.14 -1.59
CA GLU A 102 13.86 -7.01 -0.45
C GLU A 102 13.30 -6.23 0.76
N ALA A 103 13.84 -5.02 1.01
CA ALA A 103 13.36 -4.14 2.07
C ALA A 103 11.94 -3.63 1.81
N ALA A 104 11.60 -3.35 0.55
CA ALA A 104 10.27 -2.93 0.14
C ALA A 104 9.28 -4.09 0.14
N GLU A 105 9.69 -5.27 -0.33
CA GLU A 105 8.87 -6.49 -0.26
C GLU A 105 8.51 -6.84 1.18
N ARG A 106 9.48 -6.81 2.10
CA ARG A 106 9.22 -7.04 3.53
C ARG A 106 8.29 -5.99 4.13
N ALA A 107 8.49 -4.72 3.79
CA ALA A 107 7.61 -3.65 4.25
C ALA A 107 6.18 -3.82 3.71
N HIS A 108 6.04 -4.20 2.44
CA HIS A 108 4.76 -4.45 1.81
C HIS A 108 4.05 -5.67 2.42
N ASP A 109 4.73 -6.79 2.58
CA ASP A 109 4.17 -8.00 3.21
C ASP A 109 3.67 -7.71 4.64
N TYR A 110 4.45 -6.95 5.41
CA TYR A 110 4.02 -6.51 6.74
C TYR A 110 2.74 -5.66 6.70
N LEU A 111 2.61 -4.76 5.72
CA LEU A 111 1.40 -3.97 5.51
C LEU A 111 0.20 -4.84 5.12
N VAL A 112 0.39 -5.80 4.21
CA VAL A 112 -0.66 -6.75 3.80
C VAL A 112 -1.15 -7.57 4.99
N GLN A 113 -0.23 -8.06 5.82
CA GLN A 113 -0.58 -8.75 7.06
C GLN A 113 -1.35 -7.85 8.02
N LEU A 114 -0.94 -6.59 8.17
CA LEU A 114 -1.65 -5.62 9.02
C LEU A 114 -3.07 -5.39 8.52
N ILE A 115 -3.25 -5.15 7.22
CA ILE A 115 -4.54 -4.96 6.57
C ILE A 115 -5.46 -6.17 6.77
N THR A 116 -4.92 -7.37 6.57
CA THR A 116 -5.66 -8.62 6.71
C THR A 116 -6.06 -8.89 8.16
N ARG A 117 -5.19 -8.55 9.13
CA ARG A 117 -5.50 -8.69 10.56
C ARG A 117 -6.59 -7.72 10.99
N GLU A 118 -6.51 -6.46 10.57
CA GLU A 118 -7.52 -5.43 10.92
C GLU A 118 -8.92 -5.80 10.41
N ASN A 119 -9.04 -6.29 9.18
CA ASN A 119 -10.34 -6.71 8.62
C ASN A 119 -10.90 -8.00 9.25
N ARG A 120 -10.10 -8.76 10.02
CA ARG A 120 -10.59 -9.94 10.74
C ARG A 120 -11.36 -9.57 12.01
N HIS A 121 -11.30 -8.30 12.42
CA HIS A 121 -11.93 -7.76 13.61
C HIS A 121 -13.16 -6.89 13.31
N GLU A 122 -13.51 -6.70 12.04
CA GLU A 122 -14.76 -6.07 11.57
C GLU A 122 -15.83 -7.14 11.33
#